data_AF-N1ZFC2-F1
#
_entry.id   AF-N1ZFC2-F1
#
_cell.length_a   1.000
_cell.length_b   1.000
_cell.length_c   1.000
_cell.angle_alpha   90.00
_cell.angle_beta   90.00
_cell.angle_gamma   90.00
#
_symmetry.space_group_name_H-M   'P 1'
#
loop_
_entity.id
_entity.type
_entity.pdbx_description
1 polymer ?
#
loop_
_entity_poly.entity_id
_entity_poly.type
_entity_poly.pdbx_seq_one_letter_code
_entity_poly.pdbx_strand_id
1 'polypeptide(L)' 'MYYGKMTKELEDLVEQYEQLFGVDPCGEEEFEIGDNSYNDFVDVLKKCVKNKKDIFIIGA' A
#
# COMPACT_ATOMS: atom_id res chain seq x y z
N MET A 1 -4.01 -4.47 -8.26
CA MET A 1 -4.59 -5.35 -7.23
C MET A 1 -3.52 -6.19 -6.54
N TYR A 2 -3.48 -6.16 -5.21
CA TYR A 2 -2.56 -6.98 -4.43
C TYR A 2 -3.07 -8.44 -4.33
N TYR A 3 -2.46 -9.37 -5.07
CA TYR A 3 -2.86 -10.79 -5.10
C TYR A 3 -2.10 -11.68 -4.10
N GLY A 4 -1.23 -11.10 -3.27
CA GLY A 4 -0.44 -11.86 -2.32
C GLY A 4 -1.17 -12.11 -0.99
N LYS A 5 -0.47 -12.72 -0.03
CA LYS A 5 -1.05 -13.07 1.26
C LYS A 5 -1.35 -11.81 2.07
N MET A 6 -2.62 -11.61 2.40
CA MET A 6 -3.03 -10.63 3.40
C MET A 6 -2.55 -11.11 4.78
N THR A 7 -1.55 -10.43 5.34
CA THR A 7 -1.07 -10.67 6.70
C THR A 7 -1.65 -9.60 7.62
N LYS A 8 -1.68 -9.88 8.92
CA LYS A 8 -2.13 -8.89 9.90
C LYS A 8 -1.35 -7.56 9.83
N GLU A 9 -0.04 -7.63 9.54
CA GLU A 9 0.78 -6.42 9.34
C GLU A 9 0.31 -5.61 8.14
N LEU A 10 -0.04 -6.27 7.03
CA LEU A 10 -0.55 -5.60 5.84
C LEU A 10 -1.94 -5.02 6.09
N GLU A 11 -2.82 -5.75 6.78
CA GLU A 11 -4.16 -5.25 7.19
C GLU A 11 -4.05 -3.97 8.02
N ASP A 12 -3.19 -3.99 9.06
CA ASP A 12 -2.98 -2.82 9.93
C ASP A 12 -2.42 -1.61 9.14
N LEU A 13 -1.61 -1.85 8.10
CA LEU A 13 -1.05 -0.80 7.24
C LEU A 13 -2.08 -0.24 6.25
N VAL A 14 -2.90 -1.11 5.66
CA VAL A 14 -4.00 -0.74 4.77
C VAL A 14 -5.01 0.11 5.54
N GLU A 15 -5.41 -0.30 6.75
CA GLU A 15 -6.33 0.47 7.58
C GLU A 15 -5.76 1.86 7.92
N GLN A 16 -4.48 1.94 8.30
CA GLN A 16 -3.83 3.23 8.55
C GLN A 16 -3.77 4.11 7.29
N TYR A 17 -3.53 3.52 6.13
CA TYR A 17 -3.52 4.23 4.87
C TYR A 17 -4.93 4.77 4.53
N GLU A 18 -5.96 3.94 4.64
CA GLU A 18 -7.36 4.34 4.43
C GLU A 18 -7.79 5.45 5.39
N GLN A 19 -7.38 5.39 6.66
CA GLN A 19 -7.66 6.46 7.62
C GLN A 19 -6.98 7.79 7.25
N LEU A 20 -5.81 7.74 6.59
CA LEU A 20 -5.06 8.93 6.18
C LEU A 20 -5.58 9.55 4.88
N PHE A 21 -5.93 8.73 3.89
CA PHE A 21 -6.21 9.18 2.53
C PHE A 21 -7.66 8.94 2.08
N GLY A 22 -8.44 8.14 2.81
CA GLY A 22 -9.83 7.80 2.47
C GLY A 22 -9.96 6.89 1.24
N VAL A 23 -8.88 6.23 0.83
CA VAL A 23 -8.81 5.38 -0.38
C VAL A 23 -8.17 4.05 -0.01
N ASP A 24 -8.73 2.95 -0.51
CA ASP A 24 -8.17 1.60 -0.38
C ASP A 24 -6.93 1.47 -1.30
N PRO A 25 -5.71 1.31 -0.75
CA PRO A 25 -4.50 1.14 -1.54
C PRO A 25 -4.42 -0.24 -2.22
N CYS A 26 -5.27 -1.20 -1.85
CA CYS A 26 -5.40 -2.50 -2.50
C CYS A 26 -6.37 -2.51 -3.69
N GLY A 27 -7.04 -1.37 -3.96
CA GLY A 27 -8.16 -1.22 -4.89
C GLY A 27 -7.86 -1.46 -6.38
N GLU A 28 -8.82 -1.04 -7.21
CA GLU A 28 -8.98 -1.44 -8.62
C GLU A 28 -7.85 -0.98 -9.55
N GLU A 29 -7.09 0.06 -9.22
CA GLU A 29 -5.99 0.55 -10.07
C GLU A 29 -4.77 -0.39 -10.00
N GLU A 30 -4.25 -0.72 -11.18
CA GLU A 30 -3.12 -1.61 -11.38
C GLU A 30 -1.83 -0.89 -10.96
N PHE A 31 -1.49 -1.00 -9.67
CA PHE A 31 -0.15 -0.68 -9.21
C PHE A 31 0.83 -1.65 -9.86
N GLU A 32 1.68 -1.17 -10.78
CA GLU A 32 2.85 -1.90 -11.29
C GLU A 32 3.92 -2.07 -10.19
N ILE A 33 3.55 -2.77 -9.12
CA ILE A 33 4.50 -3.29 -8.14
C ILE A 33 4.93 -4.62 -8.73
N GLY A 34 6.01 -4.57 -9.51
CA GLY A 34 6.56 -5.72 -10.24
C GLY A 34 6.64 -6.99 -9.41
N ASP A 35 6.71 -8.15 -10.08
CA ASP A 35 6.55 -9.55 -9.64
C ASP A 35 7.15 -10.03 -8.27
N ASN A 36 7.74 -9.18 -7.43
CA ASN A 36 8.22 -9.43 -6.05
C ASN A 36 7.31 -8.82 -4.95
N SER A 37 6.01 -8.73 -5.23
CA SER A 37 5.10 -7.68 -4.77
C SER A 37 4.69 -7.59 -3.28
N TYR A 38 4.92 -8.57 -2.40
CA TYR A 38 4.54 -8.43 -0.97
C TYR A 38 5.40 -7.41 -0.23
N ASN A 39 6.72 -7.62 -0.23
CA ASN A 39 7.63 -6.80 0.58
C ASN A 39 7.69 -5.37 0.07
N ASP A 40 7.69 -5.20 -1.26
CA ASP A 40 7.73 -3.89 -1.88
C ASP A 40 6.44 -3.10 -1.62
N PHE A 41 5.27 -3.76 -1.67
CA PHE A 41 4.00 -3.11 -1.34
C PHE A 41 3.93 -2.70 0.13
N VAL A 42 4.33 -3.60 1.04
CA VAL A 42 4.40 -3.30 2.48
C VAL A 42 5.36 -2.13 2.75
N ASP A 43 6.52 -2.10 2.12
CA ASP A 43 7.50 -1.03 2.30
C ASP A 43 7.01 0.31 1.76
N VAL A 44 6.29 0.30 0.63
CA VAL A 44 5.64 1.49 0.09
C VAL A 44 4.55 1.99 1.04
N LEU A 45 3.66 1.12 1.53
CA LEU A 45 2.63 1.50 2.49
C LEU A 45 3.23 2.06 3.78
N LYS A 46 4.28 1.44 4.31
CA LYS A 46 5.05 1.97 5.46
C LYS A 46 5.57 3.37 5.18
N LYS A 47 6.12 3.63 3.99
CA LYS A 47 6.58 4.97 3.58
C LYS A 47 5.41 5.95 3.48
N CYS A 48 4.26 5.53 2.96
CA CYS A 48 3.07 6.37 2.84
C CYS A 48 2.57 6.82 4.21
N VAL A 49 2.36 5.86 5.13
CA VAL A 49 1.93 6.12 6.51
C VAL A 49 2.95 7.00 7.25
N LYS A 50 4.25 6.67 7.14
CA LYS A 50 5.33 7.42 7.82
C LYS A 50 5.43 8.86 7.33
N ASN A 51 5.36 9.09 6.01
CA ASN A 51 5.53 10.41 5.42
C ASN A 51 4.21 11.17 5.30
N LYS A 52 3.07 10.53 5.58
CA LYS A 52 1.71 11.04 5.29
C LYS A 52 1.58 11.53 3.85
N LYS A 53 2.17 10.78 2.93
CA LYS A 53 2.10 11.04 1.49
C LYS A 53 1.44 9.86 0.80
N ASP A 54 0.59 10.18 -0.16
CA ASP A 54 -0.15 9.21 -0.95
C ASP A 54 0.83 8.34 -1.76
N ILE A 55 0.43 7.09 -2.00
CA ILE A 55 1.17 6.11 -2.80
C ILE A 55 1.48 6.64 -4.21
N PHE A 56 0.60 7.47 -4.79
CA PHE A 56 0.84 8.10 -6.10
C PHE A 56 1.96 9.14 -6.11
N ILE A 57 2.36 9.65 -4.93
CA ILE A 57 3.46 10.61 -4.77
C ILE A 57 4.79 9.90 -4.47
N ILE A 58 4.74 8.69 -3.90
CA ILE A 58 5.93 7.92 -3.51
C ILE A 58 6.36 6.93 -4.60
N GLY A 59 5.43 6.48 -5.44
CA GLY A 59 5.69 5.55 -6.55
C GLY A 59 6.14 6.19 -7.87
N ALA A 60 6.16 7.53 -7.97
CA ALA A 60 6.67 8.30 -9.12
C ALA A 60 8.12 8.74 -8.92
#